data_AF-E3NU17-F1
#
_entry.id   AF-E3NU17-F1
#
_cell.length_a   1.000
_cell.length_b   1.000
_cell.length_c   1.000
_cell.angle_alpha   90.00
_cell.angle_beta   90.00
_cell.angle_gamma   90.00
#
_symmetry.space_group_name_H-M   'P 1'
#
loop_
_entity.id
_entity.type
_entity.pdbx_description
1 polymer ?
#
loop_
_entity_poly.entity_id
_entity_poly.type
_entity_poly.pdbx_seq_one_letter_code
_entity_poly.pdbx_strand_id
1 'polypeptide(L)'
;MSQFSFSDALLTWFDQHGRHDLPWQVADDPYKVWVSEIMLQQTQVKTVLQYFDKFIQRFPTVDDLGKASWDDVAPYWAGLGYYARARNLHKAAGVVSQQGHFPQSLEQWVELSGIGRSTGGALMSLGLRQYGVIMDGNVKRVLARFFAIEDDLSKPIHERAMWQLAESLCPTERNHDYTQAIMDLGATICTPKKPLCLYCPMQQHCQAHQQGLETELPYKKAKKPVPVRTGTVLLIESDQQWLWEQRPNSGLWGGLWSLPIFENELAFQQLCQSLKLTSTVEPVQISHSFTHFTWLLNAHINNGRSFMTNKRCGWCSDDPLYIEYHDQEWGKSNRDEQHLFEMLCLEGQQAGLSWITVLKKRESYRAQFFNHPIQTIANFTEQELALKCQDAGLIRHIGKLTAIRDNAIAWQNMKAQEIDMVNWLWDFVDQQVQLNDVPDYKLAPAQTETSQKLSKALKKNGFKFVGPTTCYAFMQAVGMVNDHENDCISR
;
A
#
# COMPACT_ATOMS: atom_id res chain seq x y z
N MET A 1 22.42 39.09 15.03
CA MET A 1 21.83 37.92 14.35
C MET A 1 20.42 37.80 14.89
N SER A 2 19.39 37.79 14.04
CA SER A 2 18.02 37.60 14.51
C SER A 2 17.90 36.24 15.20
N GLN A 3 17.16 36.19 16.31
CA GLN A 3 16.82 34.94 16.99
C GLN A 3 16.06 34.02 16.03
N PHE A 4 16.31 32.71 16.07
CA PHE A 4 15.62 31.74 15.21
C PHE A 4 14.11 31.79 15.45
N SER A 5 13.33 31.84 14.36
CA SER A 5 11.87 31.79 14.36
C SER A 5 11.40 30.51 13.66
N PHE A 6 10.68 29.66 14.38
CA PHE A 6 10.20 28.38 13.86
C PHE A 6 9.21 28.58 12.71
N SER A 7 8.25 29.50 12.85
CA SER A 7 7.25 29.78 11.83
C SER A 7 7.89 30.31 10.56
N ASP A 8 8.84 31.24 10.66
CA ASP A 8 9.44 31.88 9.49
C ASP A 8 10.32 30.91 8.71
N ALA A 9 11.09 30.06 9.40
CA ALA A 9 11.88 29.01 8.77
C ALA A 9 10.98 27.99 8.05
N LEU A 10 9.83 27.64 8.65
CA LEU A 10 8.88 26.72 8.05
C LEU A 10 8.22 27.31 6.81
N LEU A 11 7.74 28.56 6.90
CA LEU A 11 7.09 29.27 5.80
C LEU A 11 8.06 29.50 4.63
N THR A 12 9.30 29.88 4.91
CA THR A 12 10.35 30.05 3.89
C THR A 12 10.59 28.75 3.11
N TRP A 13 10.61 27.61 3.81
CA TRP A 13 10.72 26.31 3.16
C TRP A 13 9.48 25.96 2.35
N PHE A 14 8.29 26.24 2.87
CA PHE A 14 7.02 25.97 2.20
C PHE A 14 6.88 26.74 0.88
N ASP A 15 7.34 27.99 0.85
CA ASP A 15 7.33 28.82 -0.36
C ASP A 15 8.15 28.21 -1.51
N GLN A 16 9.18 27.41 -1.21
CA GLN A 16 10.06 26.80 -2.21
C GLN A 16 9.76 25.32 -2.48
N HIS A 17 9.28 24.59 -1.46
CA HIS A 17 9.22 23.12 -1.47
C HIS A 17 7.87 22.54 -1.02
N GLY A 18 6.96 23.40 -0.55
CA GLY A 18 5.61 23.00 -0.19
C GLY A 18 4.84 22.41 -1.36
N ARG A 19 3.85 21.57 -1.06
CA ARG A 19 2.90 21.10 -2.07
C ARG A 19 1.83 22.16 -2.28
N HIS A 20 1.61 22.51 -3.54
CA HIS A 20 0.66 23.54 -3.97
C HIS A 20 -0.34 23.01 -5.02
N ASP A 21 -0.25 21.73 -5.36
CA ASP A 21 -0.92 21.07 -6.48
C ASP A 21 -1.96 20.03 -6.06
N LEU A 22 -2.32 19.97 -4.76
CA LEU A 22 -3.32 19.01 -4.30
C LEU A 22 -4.74 19.47 -4.67
N PRO A 23 -5.63 18.58 -5.14
CA PRO A 23 -6.97 18.95 -5.62
C PRO A 23 -7.87 19.67 -4.61
N TRP A 24 -7.59 19.53 -3.32
CA TRP A 24 -8.32 20.15 -2.22
C TRP A 24 -7.67 21.41 -1.67
N GLN A 25 -6.51 21.84 -2.20
CA GLN A 25 -5.91 23.14 -1.91
C GLN A 25 -6.61 24.26 -2.70
N VAL A 26 -7.94 24.26 -2.64
CA VAL A 26 -8.78 25.27 -3.29
C VAL A 26 -9.04 26.37 -2.28
N ALA A 27 -8.67 27.61 -2.63
CA ALA A 27 -9.00 28.76 -1.81
C ALA A 27 -10.53 28.89 -1.67
N ASP A 28 -10.97 29.17 -0.45
CA ASP A 28 -12.35 29.53 -0.12
C ASP A 28 -13.41 28.46 -0.43
N ASP A 29 -13.01 27.19 -0.47
CA ASP A 29 -13.93 26.04 -0.59
C ASP A 29 -13.88 25.17 0.69
N PRO A 30 -14.59 25.58 1.77
CA PRO A 30 -14.60 24.84 3.03
C PRO A 30 -15.17 23.43 2.89
N TYR A 31 -16.01 23.18 1.87
CA TYR A 31 -16.55 21.85 1.61
C TYR A 31 -15.46 20.87 1.14
N LYS A 32 -14.69 21.24 0.11
CA LYS A 32 -13.62 20.39 -0.41
C LYS A 32 -12.53 20.14 0.62
N VAL A 33 -12.12 21.19 1.34
CA VAL A 33 -11.15 21.07 2.44
C VAL A 33 -11.69 20.10 3.49
N TRP A 34 -12.96 20.22 3.86
CA TRP A 34 -13.56 19.32 4.84
C TRP A 34 -13.58 17.86 4.40
N VAL A 35 -14.03 17.59 3.18
CA VAL A 35 -14.02 16.23 2.63
C VAL A 35 -12.61 15.65 2.63
N SER A 36 -11.61 16.41 2.16
CA SER A 36 -10.22 15.94 2.14
C SER A 36 -9.66 15.69 3.54
N GLU A 37 -9.94 16.58 4.51
CA GLU A 37 -9.44 16.42 5.87
C GLU A 37 -10.02 15.16 6.53
N ILE A 38 -11.30 14.86 6.32
CA ILE A 38 -11.89 13.60 6.80
C ILE A 38 -11.27 12.40 6.08
N MET A 39 -11.07 12.47 4.75
CA MET A 39 -10.46 11.39 3.98
C MET A 39 -9.01 11.12 4.39
N LEU A 40 -8.23 12.15 4.73
CA LEU A 40 -6.81 12.04 5.10
C LEU A 40 -6.58 11.50 6.51
N GLN A 41 -7.61 11.42 7.36
CA GLN A 41 -7.49 10.78 8.67
C GLN A 41 -7.06 9.31 8.52
N GLN A 42 -5.85 9.01 9.00
CA GLN A 42 -5.27 7.65 8.94
C GLN A 42 -5.19 7.06 7.51
N THR A 43 -5.18 7.90 6.49
CA THR A 43 -5.14 7.48 5.08
C THR A 43 -4.08 8.29 4.33
N GLN A 44 -3.32 7.63 3.45
CA GLN A 44 -2.26 8.31 2.70
C GLN A 44 -2.83 9.17 1.57
N VAL A 45 -2.17 10.31 1.30
CA VAL A 45 -2.52 11.24 0.21
C VAL A 45 -2.69 10.52 -1.13
N LYS A 46 -1.76 9.63 -1.50
CA LYS A 46 -1.82 8.85 -2.75
C LYS A 46 -3.11 8.02 -2.88
N THR A 47 -3.61 7.48 -1.77
CA THR A 47 -4.88 6.74 -1.74
C THR A 47 -6.03 7.72 -1.87
N VAL A 48 -6.04 8.80 -1.08
CA VAL A 48 -7.13 9.80 -1.10
C VAL A 48 -7.32 10.42 -2.49
N LEU A 49 -6.25 10.69 -3.24
CA LEU A 49 -6.33 11.20 -4.61
C LEU A 49 -7.21 10.33 -5.53
N GLN A 50 -7.29 9.01 -5.31
CA GLN A 50 -8.10 8.10 -6.13
C GLN A 50 -9.61 8.15 -5.82
N TYR A 51 -9.95 8.73 -4.67
CA TYR A 51 -11.31 8.79 -4.13
C TYR A 51 -11.90 10.19 -4.20
N PHE A 52 -11.08 11.20 -3.89
CA PHE A 52 -11.51 12.58 -3.75
C PHE A 52 -12.24 13.08 -4.99
N ASP A 53 -11.64 12.94 -6.17
CA ASP A 53 -12.24 13.45 -7.42
C ASP A 53 -13.59 12.80 -7.73
N LYS A 54 -13.69 11.47 -7.54
CA LYS A 54 -14.95 10.73 -7.74
C LYS A 54 -16.03 11.16 -6.75
N PHE A 55 -15.63 11.39 -5.49
CA PHE A 55 -16.53 11.80 -4.44
C PHE A 55 -17.06 13.21 -4.68
N ILE A 56 -16.18 14.17 -5.00
CA ILE A 56 -16.57 15.56 -5.31
C ILE A 56 -17.35 15.63 -6.63
N GLN A 57 -17.04 14.81 -7.62
CA GLN A 57 -17.84 14.76 -8.85
C GLN A 57 -19.28 14.28 -8.57
N ARG A 58 -19.45 13.31 -7.67
CA ARG A 58 -20.78 12.79 -7.30
C ARG A 58 -21.54 13.72 -6.36
N PHE A 59 -20.84 14.34 -5.42
CA PHE A 59 -21.34 15.26 -4.42
C PHE A 59 -20.58 16.59 -4.53
N PRO A 60 -20.92 17.46 -5.49
CA PRO A 60 -20.18 18.70 -5.71
C PRO A 60 -20.27 19.71 -4.57
N THR A 61 -21.38 19.69 -3.83
CA THR A 61 -21.64 20.61 -2.72
C THR A 61 -22.01 19.87 -1.43
N VAL A 62 -21.92 20.59 -0.30
CA VAL A 62 -22.42 20.07 0.99
C VAL A 62 -23.90 19.73 0.95
N ASP A 63 -24.66 20.44 0.12
CA ASP A 63 -26.09 20.20 -0.09
C ASP A 63 -26.35 18.87 -0.80
N ASP A 64 -25.57 18.58 -1.84
CA ASP A 64 -25.67 17.31 -2.57
C ASP A 64 -25.34 16.12 -1.65
N LEU A 65 -24.30 16.26 -0.82
CA LEU A 65 -23.94 15.26 0.16
C LEU A 65 -25.00 15.13 1.27
N GLY A 66 -25.44 16.26 1.82
CA GLY A 66 -26.36 16.29 2.96
C GLY A 66 -27.77 15.78 2.64
N LYS A 67 -28.21 15.89 1.37
CA LYS A 67 -29.50 15.38 0.88
C LYS A 67 -29.44 13.94 0.36
N ALA A 68 -28.25 13.41 0.07
CA ALA A 68 -28.07 12.05 -0.43
C ALA A 68 -28.44 10.99 0.62
N SER A 69 -28.87 9.82 0.15
CA SER A 69 -29.05 8.66 1.03
C SER A 69 -27.70 8.04 1.41
N TRP A 70 -27.65 7.26 2.50
CA TRP A 70 -26.41 6.55 2.85
C TRP A 70 -26.01 5.54 1.76
N ASP A 71 -26.97 4.89 1.12
CA ASP A 71 -26.72 3.92 0.04
C ASP A 71 -26.11 4.60 -1.21
N ASP A 72 -26.36 5.89 -1.43
CA ASP A 72 -25.67 6.68 -2.45
C ASP A 72 -24.22 7.02 -2.06
N VAL A 73 -23.97 7.30 -0.78
CA VAL A 73 -22.67 7.80 -0.28
C VAL A 73 -21.68 6.65 -0.05
N ALA A 74 -22.13 5.55 0.54
CA ALA A 74 -21.27 4.43 0.95
C ALA A 74 -20.39 3.86 -0.18
N PRO A 75 -20.89 3.67 -1.42
CA PRO A 75 -20.08 3.17 -2.54
C PRO A 75 -18.88 4.06 -2.87
N TYR A 76 -19.01 5.38 -2.72
CA TYR A 76 -17.92 6.33 -3.01
C TYR A 76 -16.86 6.39 -1.90
N TRP A 77 -17.12 5.77 -0.75
CA TRP A 77 -16.14 5.58 0.34
C TRP A 77 -15.58 4.16 0.39
N ALA A 78 -16.15 3.22 -0.37
CA ALA A 78 -15.81 1.80 -0.30
C ALA A 78 -14.33 1.55 -0.61
N GLY A 79 -13.62 0.95 0.35
CA GLY A 79 -12.18 0.67 0.26
C GLY A 79 -11.28 1.72 0.93
N LEU A 80 -11.78 2.91 1.27
CA LEU A 80 -10.99 3.94 1.99
C LEU A 80 -10.81 3.61 3.48
N GLY A 81 -11.62 2.69 4.01
CA GLY A 81 -11.56 2.23 5.40
C GLY A 81 -12.13 3.25 6.41
N TYR A 82 -12.25 2.82 7.67
CA TYR A 82 -12.77 3.64 8.77
C TYR A 82 -14.10 4.33 8.46
N TYR A 83 -15.12 3.56 8.06
CA TYR A 83 -16.43 4.05 7.58
C TYR A 83 -17.22 4.92 8.57
N ALA A 84 -16.87 4.90 9.86
CA ALA A 84 -17.41 5.86 10.81
C ALA A 84 -17.12 7.32 10.39
N ARG A 85 -15.98 7.56 9.72
CA ARG A 85 -15.64 8.87 9.14
C ARG A 85 -16.67 9.32 8.10
N ALA A 86 -16.97 8.46 7.14
CA ALA A 86 -17.96 8.72 6.09
C ALA A 86 -19.35 9.01 6.66
N ARG A 87 -19.80 8.18 7.61
CA ARG A 87 -21.11 8.36 8.26
C ARG A 87 -21.19 9.66 9.03
N ASN A 88 -20.13 9.98 9.78
CA ASN A 88 -20.07 11.24 10.54
C ASN A 88 -20.03 12.45 9.62
N LEU A 89 -19.23 12.41 8.55
CA LEU A 89 -19.20 13.44 7.50
C LEU A 89 -20.58 13.61 6.86
N HIS A 90 -21.25 12.52 6.46
CA HIS A 90 -22.58 12.56 5.86
C HIS A 90 -23.63 13.14 6.82
N LYS A 91 -23.65 12.67 8.07
CA LYS A 91 -24.54 13.20 9.11
C LYS A 91 -24.31 14.69 9.35
N ALA A 92 -23.05 15.11 9.48
CA ALA A 92 -22.69 16.51 9.67
C ALA A 92 -23.05 17.35 8.43
N ALA A 93 -22.87 16.82 7.21
CA ALA A 93 -23.23 17.50 5.97
C ALA A 93 -24.75 17.72 5.89
N GLY A 94 -25.55 16.76 6.37
CA GLY A 94 -26.99 16.93 6.51
C GLY A 94 -27.36 18.10 7.44
N VAL A 95 -26.68 18.26 8.57
CA VAL A 95 -26.88 19.40 9.49
C VAL A 95 -26.50 20.72 8.83
N VAL A 96 -25.33 20.79 8.21
CA VAL A 96 -24.85 22.02 7.54
C VAL A 96 -25.75 22.40 6.35
N SER A 97 -26.18 21.42 5.55
CA SER A 97 -27.10 21.65 4.45
C SER A 97 -28.44 22.20 4.93
N GLN A 98 -28.99 21.68 6.04
CA GLN A 98 -30.23 22.19 6.63
C GLN A 98 -30.09 23.60 7.19
N GLN A 99 -28.92 23.95 7.75
CA GLN A 99 -28.63 25.30 8.24
C GLN A 99 -28.39 26.30 7.11
N GLY A 100 -27.93 25.84 5.94
CA GLY A 100 -27.67 26.66 4.77
C GLY A 100 -26.36 27.46 4.83
N HIS A 101 -25.54 27.28 5.87
CA HIS A 101 -24.23 27.91 5.99
C HIS A 101 -23.24 27.00 6.73
N PHE A 102 -21.95 27.15 6.43
CA PHE A 102 -20.90 26.47 7.20
C PHE A 102 -20.73 27.09 8.60
N PRO A 103 -20.30 26.30 9.59
CA PRO A 103 -19.80 26.82 10.86
C PRO A 103 -18.73 27.89 10.65
N GLN A 104 -18.72 28.92 11.50
CA GLN A 104 -17.82 30.08 11.40
C GLN A 104 -16.85 30.19 12.59
N SER A 105 -16.85 29.20 13.49
CA SER A 105 -16.00 29.15 14.68
C SER A 105 -15.57 27.73 14.97
N LEU A 106 -14.47 27.59 15.70
CA LEU A 106 -13.93 26.28 16.10
C LEU A 106 -14.95 25.51 16.94
N GLU A 107 -15.65 26.19 17.84
CA GLU A 107 -16.66 25.63 18.73
C GLU A 107 -17.79 24.99 17.92
N GLN A 108 -18.35 25.72 16.95
CA GLN A 108 -19.40 25.21 16.07
C GLN A 108 -18.92 24.04 15.19
N TRP A 109 -17.67 24.08 14.71
CA TRP A 109 -17.12 22.95 13.96
C TRP A 109 -17.00 21.69 14.83
N VAL A 110 -16.54 21.82 16.07
CA VAL A 110 -16.35 20.70 17.00
C VAL A 110 -17.68 20.09 17.48
N GLU A 111 -18.79 20.83 17.42
CA GLU A 111 -20.13 20.29 17.69
C GLU A 111 -20.59 19.27 16.63
N LEU A 112 -20.05 19.34 15.41
CA LEU A 112 -20.41 18.41 14.34
C LEU A 112 -19.78 17.03 14.56
N SER A 113 -20.55 16.00 14.24
CA SER A 113 -20.12 14.60 14.39
C SER A 113 -18.83 14.32 13.59
N GLY A 114 -17.82 13.75 14.26
CA GLY A 114 -16.55 13.36 13.63
C GLY A 114 -15.52 14.48 13.46
N ILE A 115 -15.79 15.69 13.96
CA ILE A 115 -14.85 16.81 13.94
C ILE A 115 -14.29 17.03 15.33
N GLY A 116 -13.00 16.72 15.50
CA GLY A 116 -12.25 17.04 16.72
C GLY A 116 -11.52 18.38 16.60
N ARG A 117 -10.91 18.85 17.71
CA ARG A 117 -10.19 20.13 17.78
C ARG A 117 -9.19 20.35 16.64
N SER A 118 -8.37 19.35 16.30
CA SER A 118 -7.40 19.48 15.21
C SER A 118 -8.06 19.58 13.84
N THR A 119 -9.09 18.80 13.56
CA THR A 119 -9.83 18.89 12.29
C THR A 119 -10.55 20.23 12.19
N GLY A 120 -11.20 20.68 13.27
CA GLY A 120 -11.81 22.01 13.34
C GLY A 120 -10.79 23.12 13.11
N GLY A 121 -9.59 23.02 13.69
CA GLY A 121 -8.50 23.96 13.44
C GLY A 121 -8.06 23.99 11.97
N ALA A 122 -8.00 22.83 11.30
CA ALA A 122 -7.71 22.75 9.88
C ALA A 122 -8.82 23.40 9.03
N LEU A 123 -10.09 23.22 9.40
CA LEU A 123 -11.23 23.85 8.72
C LEU A 123 -11.25 25.37 8.89
N MET A 124 -10.94 25.86 10.10
CA MET A 124 -10.78 27.30 10.35
C MET A 124 -9.65 27.87 9.48
N SER A 125 -8.47 27.24 9.52
CA SER A 125 -7.25 27.69 8.85
C SER A 125 -7.31 27.56 7.32
N LEU A 126 -7.51 26.36 6.81
CA LEU A 126 -7.45 26.07 5.37
C LEU A 126 -8.78 26.35 4.67
N GLY A 127 -9.91 26.06 5.32
CA GLY A 127 -11.24 26.19 4.72
C GLY A 127 -11.81 27.59 4.78
N LEU A 128 -11.74 28.24 5.96
CA LEU A 128 -12.31 29.58 6.19
C LEU A 128 -11.28 30.71 6.14
N ARG A 129 -9.98 30.39 6.02
CA ARG A 129 -8.87 31.36 6.09
C ARG A 129 -8.87 32.19 7.39
N GLN A 130 -9.38 31.61 8.47
CA GLN A 130 -9.39 32.20 9.81
C GLN A 130 -8.35 31.51 10.69
N TYR A 131 -7.99 32.14 11.82
CA TYR A 131 -6.98 31.55 12.71
C TYR A 131 -7.43 30.17 13.25
N GLY A 132 -6.63 29.16 12.97
CA GLY A 132 -6.81 27.80 13.46
C GLY A 132 -5.48 27.12 13.79
N VAL A 133 -5.48 26.27 14.80
CA VAL A 133 -4.29 25.51 15.23
C VAL A 133 -4.58 24.01 15.11
N ILE A 134 -3.64 23.27 14.54
CA ILE A 134 -3.74 21.83 14.31
C ILE A 134 -2.72 21.07 15.16
N MET A 135 -3.04 19.81 15.47
CA MET A 135 -2.14 18.89 16.16
C MET A 135 -2.41 17.44 15.74
N ASP A 136 -2.27 17.19 14.43
CA ASP A 136 -2.38 15.86 13.85
C ASP A 136 -1.13 15.01 14.14
N GLY A 137 -1.07 13.78 13.60
CA GLY A 137 0.07 12.91 13.79
C GLY A 137 1.39 13.44 13.18
N ASN A 138 1.31 14.29 12.16
CA ASN A 138 2.48 14.94 11.55
C ASN A 138 3.03 16.04 12.46
N VAL A 139 2.18 16.96 12.89
CA VAL A 139 2.52 18.05 13.81
C VAL A 139 3.08 17.49 15.11
N LYS A 140 2.40 16.50 15.72
CA LYS A 140 2.87 15.85 16.95
C LYS A 140 4.31 15.35 16.81
N ARG A 141 4.63 14.71 15.68
CA ARG A 141 5.96 14.17 15.42
C ARG A 141 7.00 15.25 15.16
N VAL A 142 6.68 16.26 14.34
CA VAL A 142 7.58 17.38 14.03
C VAL A 142 7.97 18.10 15.30
N LEU A 143 6.98 18.52 16.09
CA LEU A 143 7.20 19.28 17.31
C LEU A 143 7.86 18.44 18.41
N ALA A 144 7.46 17.18 18.58
CA ALA A 144 8.12 16.30 19.56
C ALA A 144 9.60 16.10 19.26
N ARG A 145 9.98 15.97 17.98
CA ARG A 145 11.39 15.88 17.60
C ARG A 145 12.10 17.22 17.72
N PHE A 146 11.48 18.31 17.28
CA PHE A 146 12.10 19.63 17.32
C PHE A 146 12.51 20.03 18.75
N PHE A 147 11.67 19.73 19.73
CA PHE A 147 11.91 20.02 21.15
C PHE A 147 12.36 18.82 21.99
N ALA A 148 12.70 17.68 21.36
CA ALA A 148 13.07 16.44 22.06
C ALA A 148 12.10 16.03 23.19
N ILE A 149 10.79 16.11 22.93
CA ILE A 149 9.73 15.75 23.89
C ILE A 149 9.57 14.22 23.92
N GLU A 150 10.03 13.62 25.01
CA GLU A 150 9.93 12.17 25.29
C GLU A 150 8.61 11.77 25.97
N ASP A 151 7.75 12.74 26.27
CA ASP A 151 6.51 12.53 27.00
C ASP A 151 5.51 11.61 26.28
N ASP A 152 4.82 10.78 27.06
CA ASP A 152 3.68 9.99 26.59
C ASP A 152 2.47 10.90 26.33
N LEU A 153 2.30 11.31 25.06
CA LEU A 153 1.19 12.15 24.60
C LEU A 153 -0.20 11.49 24.69
N SER A 154 -0.31 10.23 25.14
CA SER A 154 -1.61 9.65 25.51
C SER A 154 -2.11 10.14 26.87
N LYS A 155 -1.25 10.78 27.66
CA LYS A 155 -1.62 11.39 28.95
C LYS A 155 -2.17 12.81 28.73
N PRO A 156 -3.37 13.15 29.27
CA PRO A 156 -4.00 14.46 29.05
C PRO A 156 -3.15 15.67 29.46
N ILE A 157 -2.27 15.53 30.45
CA ILE A 157 -1.39 16.64 30.87
C ILE A 157 -0.33 16.95 29.81
N HIS A 158 0.29 15.93 29.20
CA HIS A 158 1.29 16.11 28.15
C HIS A 158 0.64 16.55 26.84
N GLU A 159 -0.55 16.02 26.53
CA GLU A 159 -1.30 16.48 25.36
C GLU A 159 -1.68 17.97 25.46
N ARG A 160 -2.06 18.46 26.65
CA ARG A 160 -2.33 19.89 26.88
C ARG A 160 -1.08 20.75 26.70
N ALA A 161 0.07 20.34 27.24
CA ALA A 161 1.33 21.05 27.05
C ALA A 161 1.72 21.12 25.57
N MET A 162 1.52 20.02 24.84
CA MET A 162 1.77 19.97 23.39
C MET A 162 0.86 20.92 22.61
N TRP A 163 -0.42 21.03 22.98
CA TRP A 163 -1.34 22.00 22.38
C TRP A 163 -0.88 23.44 22.62
N GLN A 164 -0.49 23.79 23.86
CA GLN A 164 0.01 25.12 24.20
C GLN A 164 1.25 25.48 23.37
N LEU A 165 2.12 24.51 23.14
CA LEU A 165 3.30 24.68 22.29
C LEU A 165 2.93 24.85 20.80
N ALA A 166 1.99 24.06 20.30
CA ALA A 166 1.51 24.23 18.93
C ALA A 166 0.87 25.61 18.72
N GLU A 167 0.11 26.09 19.71
CA GLU A 167 -0.51 27.42 19.70
C GLU A 167 0.53 28.54 19.75
N SER A 168 1.58 28.42 20.56
CA SER A 168 2.61 29.46 20.69
C SER A 168 3.50 29.61 19.44
N LEU A 169 3.62 28.55 18.63
CA LEU A 169 4.38 28.55 17.39
C LEU A 169 3.53 28.92 16.17
N CYS A 170 2.21 28.85 16.27
CA CYS A 170 1.32 29.09 15.15
C CYS A 170 1.18 30.60 14.89
N PRO A 171 1.62 31.12 13.74
CA PRO A 171 1.49 32.54 13.44
C PRO A 171 0.03 32.89 13.12
N THR A 172 -0.36 34.12 13.45
CA THR A 172 -1.65 34.69 13.04
C THR A 172 -1.64 35.08 11.57
N GLU A 173 -0.56 35.70 11.10
CA GLU A 173 -0.30 35.96 9.69
C GLU A 173 0.09 34.67 8.97
N ARG A 174 -0.39 34.47 7.73
CA ARG A 174 -0.14 33.26 6.93
C ARG A 174 -0.46 31.94 7.66
N ASN A 175 -1.43 31.96 8.58
CA ASN A 175 -1.83 30.80 9.39
C ASN A 175 -2.15 29.54 8.56
N HIS A 176 -2.78 29.73 7.40
CA HIS A 176 -3.10 28.65 6.46
C HIS A 176 -1.87 28.04 5.79
N ASP A 177 -0.91 28.86 5.37
CA ASP A 177 0.36 28.38 4.82
C ASP A 177 1.13 27.62 5.89
N TYR A 178 1.18 28.15 7.12
CA TYR A 178 1.85 27.46 8.24
C TYR A 178 1.21 26.10 8.52
N THR A 179 -0.12 26.05 8.53
CA THR A 179 -0.89 24.82 8.76
C THR A 179 -0.59 23.77 7.70
N GLN A 180 -0.57 24.15 6.41
CA GLN A 180 -0.18 23.24 5.35
C GLN A 180 1.31 22.84 5.46
N ALA A 181 2.18 23.81 5.71
CA ALA A 181 3.63 23.63 5.76
C ALA A 181 4.06 22.63 6.83
N ILE A 182 3.47 22.69 8.03
CA ILE A 182 3.84 21.77 9.12
C ILE A 182 3.38 20.33 8.83
N MET A 183 2.22 20.17 8.19
CA MET A 183 1.74 18.87 7.73
C MET A 183 2.64 18.32 6.62
N ASP A 184 3.03 19.16 5.65
CA ASP A 184 3.92 18.80 4.55
C ASP A 184 5.31 18.42 5.03
N LEU A 185 5.87 19.19 5.95
CA LEU A 185 7.16 18.89 6.57
C LEU A 185 7.10 17.52 7.25
N GLY A 186 6.05 17.24 8.02
CA GLY A 186 5.86 15.93 8.65
C GLY A 186 5.70 14.81 7.63
N ALA A 187 4.92 15.03 6.58
CA ALA A 187 4.61 14.02 5.58
C ALA A 187 5.80 13.66 4.67
N THR A 188 6.65 14.63 4.33
CA THR A 188 7.66 14.49 3.27
C THR A 188 9.11 14.47 3.79
N ILE A 189 9.42 15.24 4.85
CA ILE A 189 10.78 15.38 5.37
C ILE A 189 10.92 14.67 6.71
N CYS A 190 10.17 15.09 7.72
CA CYS A 190 10.23 14.56 9.08
C CYS A 190 9.39 13.27 9.20
N THR A 191 9.72 12.25 8.39
CA THR A 191 8.92 11.01 8.28
C THR A 191 9.10 10.07 9.48
N PRO A 192 8.17 9.12 9.74
CA PRO A 192 8.22 8.28 10.93
C PRO A 192 9.42 7.33 11.06
N LYS A 193 10.01 6.84 9.96
CA LYS A 193 11.06 5.81 9.97
C LYS A 193 12.42 6.27 9.43
N LYS A 194 12.42 7.12 8.40
CA LYS A 194 13.64 7.58 7.73
C LYS A 194 13.51 9.10 7.47
N PRO A 195 13.57 9.93 8.52
CA PRO A 195 13.46 11.37 8.35
C PRO A 195 14.65 11.88 7.53
N LEU A 196 14.38 12.83 6.64
CA LEU A 196 15.37 13.44 5.76
C LEU A 196 15.99 14.67 6.44
N CYS A 197 16.62 14.47 7.60
CA CYS A 197 17.09 15.56 8.47
C CYS A 197 18.03 16.55 7.76
N LEU A 198 18.87 16.07 6.83
CA LEU A 198 19.79 16.92 6.05
C LEU A 198 19.07 17.95 5.15
N TYR A 199 17.80 17.71 4.82
CA TYR A 199 16.98 18.60 3.99
C TYR A 199 15.93 19.35 4.82
N CYS A 200 15.96 19.21 6.15
CA CYS A 200 14.97 19.80 7.02
C CYS A 200 15.31 21.27 7.34
N PRO A 201 14.39 22.23 7.16
CA PRO A 201 14.64 23.63 7.51
C PRO A 201 14.90 23.82 9.01
N MET A 202 14.50 22.86 9.83
CA MET A 202 14.66 22.88 11.29
C MET A 202 15.97 22.25 11.76
N GLN A 203 16.79 21.68 10.87
CA GLN A 203 17.89 20.80 11.24
C GLN A 203 18.83 21.40 12.29
N GLN A 204 19.28 22.64 12.09
CA GLN A 204 20.27 23.30 12.96
C GLN A 204 19.76 23.52 14.39
N HIS A 205 18.44 23.61 14.57
CA HIS A 205 17.79 23.91 15.85
C HIS A 205 16.98 22.73 16.41
N CYS A 206 16.90 21.61 15.69
CA CYS A 206 16.14 20.43 16.10
C CYS A 206 16.89 19.66 17.20
N GLN A 207 16.34 19.66 18.41
CA GLN A 207 16.98 19.04 19.57
C GLN A 207 17.10 17.52 19.42
N ALA A 208 16.10 16.82 18.88
CA ALA A 208 16.22 15.39 18.62
C ALA A 208 17.31 15.07 17.60
N HIS A 209 17.55 15.94 16.61
CA HIS A 209 18.64 15.73 15.65
C HIS A 209 20.01 15.88 16.29
N GLN A 210 20.18 16.90 17.14
CA GLN A 210 21.41 17.10 17.90
C GLN A 210 21.70 15.94 18.86
N GLN A 211 20.66 15.24 19.33
CA GLN A 211 20.75 14.12 20.28
C GLN A 211 20.68 12.73 19.62
N GLY A 212 20.35 12.63 18.32
CA GLY A 212 20.17 11.36 17.62
C GLY A 212 18.87 10.60 17.95
N LEU A 213 17.83 11.30 18.42
CA LEU A 213 16.56 10.72 18.89
C LEU A 213 15.44 10.69 17.83
N GLU A 214 15.71 11.03 16.57
CA GLU A 214 14.64 11.24 15.58
C GLU A 214 13.87 9.96 15.26
N THR A 215 14.50 8.80 15.31
CA THR A 215 13.81 7.52 15.07
C THR A 215 13.04 7.01 16.29
N GLU A 216 13.37 7.52 17.48
CA GLU A 216 12.76 7.14 18.76
C GLU A 216 11.52 7.98 19.05
N LEU A 217 11.55 9.27 18.66
CA LEU A 217 10.47 10.22 18.90
C LEU A 217 9.43 10.29 17.77
N PRO A 218 8.14 10.55 18.10
CA PRO A 218 7.59 10.72 19.45
C PRO A 218 7.48 9.39 20.22
N TYR A 219 7.31 9.46 21.54
CA TYR A 219 7.07 8.28 22.38
C TYR A 219 6.02 7.35 21.77
N LYS A 220 6.37 6.07 21.63
CA LYS A 220 5.47 5.02 21.16
C LYS A 220 5.32 3.97 22.24
N LYS A 221 4.10 3.79 22.72
CA LYS A 221 3.76 2.67 23.57
C LYS A 221 3.99 1.35 22.83
N ALA A 222 4.56 0.36 23.52
CA ALA A 222 4.71 -0.99 22.98
C ALA A 222 3.34 -1.53 22.53
N LYS A 223 3.29 -2.04 21.29
CA LYS A 223 2.05 -2.60 20.74
C LYS A 223 1.74 -3.92 21.44
N LYS A 224 0.49 -4.09 21.88
CA LYS A 224 -0.01 -5.39 22.30
C LYS A 224 -0.17 -6.30 21.08
N PRO A 225 -0.07 -7.63 21.23
CA PRO A 225 -0.45 -8.58 20.19
C PRO A 225 -1.87 -8.28 19.71
N VAL A 226 -2.05 -8.26 18.38
CA VAL A 226 -3.35 -8.05 17.76
C VAL A 226 -4.13 -9.36 17.88
N PRO A 227 -5.30 -9.39 18.55
CA PRO A 227 -6.07 -10.62 18.73
C PRO A 227 -6.53 -11.18 17.38
N VAL A 228 -6.63 -12.50 17.29
CA VAL A 228 -7.18 -13.20 16.13
C VAL A 228 -8.62 -13.61 16.45
N ARG A 229 -9.54 -13.32 15.54
CA ARG A 229 -10.94 -13.75 15.59
C ARG A 229 -11.22 -14.69 14.43
N THR A 230 -12.15 -15.62 14.62
CA THR A 230 -12.63 -16.50 13.56
C THR A 230 -14.08 -16.19 13.22
N GLY A 231 -14.44 -16.27 11.95
CA GLY A 231 -15.81 -16.15 11.49
C GLY A 231 -16.08 -17.07 10.31
N THR A 232 -17.33 -17.48 10.14
CA THR A 232 -17.80 -18.29 9.03
C THR A 232 -18.55 -17.40 8.05
N VAL A 233 -18.12 -17.36 6.80
CA VAL A 233 -18.80 -16.62 5.71
C VAL A 233 -19.69 -17.60 4.96
N LEU A 234 -20.97 -17.28 4.82
CA LEU A 234 -21.91 -18.11 4.07
C LEU A 234 -22.12 -17.52 2.68
N LEU A 235 -21.81 -18.30 1.65
CA LEU A 235 -22.02 -17.95 0.26
C LEU A 235 -23.24 -18.69 -0.26
N ILE A 236 -24.28 -17.94 -0.64
CA ILE A 236 -25.50 -18.46 -1.25
C ILE A 236 -25.62 -17.82 -2.63
N GLU A 237 -25.65 -18.68 -3.65
CA GLU A 237 -25.91 -18.30 -5.03
C GLU A 237 -27.22 -18.97 -5.50
N SER A 238 -28.11 -18.20 -6.11
CA SER A 238 -29.30 -18.72 -6.80
C SER A 238 -29.51 -17.91 -8.07
N ASP A 239 -29.77 -18.58 -9.20
CA ASP A 239 -30.01 -17.93 -10.50
C ASP A 239 -28.95 -16.87 -10.88
N GLN A 240 -27.66 -17.16 -10.62
CA GLN A 240 -26.52 -16.26 -10.83
C GLN A 240 -26.56 -14.97 -10.00
N GLN A 241 -27.35 -14.95 -8.93
CA GLN A 241 -27.42 -13.86 -7.96
C GLN A 241 -26.87 -14.31 -6.62
N TRP A 242 -26.22 -13.38 -5.92
CA TRP A 242 -25.63 -13.60 -4.61
C TRP A 242 -26.50 -13.01 -3.51
N LEU A 243 -26.63 -13.73 -2.40
CA LEU A 243 -27.25 -13.18 -1.20
C LEU A 243 -26.31 -12.20 -0.51
N TRP A 244 -26.76 -10.96 -0.34
CA TRP A 244 -26.09 -9.93 0.43
C TRP A 244 -26.89 -9.58 1.69
N GLU A 245 -26.17 -9.29 2.77
CA GLU A 245 -26.73 -8.79 4.03
C GLU A 245 -26.18 -7.39 4.30
N GLN A 246 -27.08 -6.43 4.58
CA GLN A 246 -26.66 -5.13 5.06
C GLN A 246 -26.35 -5.22 6.56
N ARG A 247 -25.12 -4.88 6.93
CA ARG A 247 -24.70 -4.91 8.33
C ARG A 247 -25.39 -3.81 9.13
N PRO A 248 -25.62 -4.01 10.44
CA PRO A 248 -26.17 -2.98 11.31
C PRO A 248 -25.40 -1.66 11.19
N ASN A 249 -26.05 -0.51 11.38
CA ASN A 249 -25.41 0.80 11.22
C ASN A 249 -24.27 1.08 12.23
N SER A 250 -24.18 0.28 13.30
CA SER A 250 -23.13 0.34 14.32
C SER A 250 -22.18 -0.86 14.24
N GLY A 251 -20.97 -0.70 14.78
CA GLY A 251 -19.96 -1.76 14.81
C GLY A 251 -19.13 -1.87 13.52
N LEU A 252 -18.55 -3.06 13.33
CA LEU A 252 -17.65 -3.35 12.21
C LEU A 252 -18.40 -3.27 10.88
N TRP A 253 -17.86 -2.47 9.95
CA TRP A 253 -18.44 -2.26 8.62
C TRP A 253 -19.90 -1.76 8.65
N GLY A 254 -20.26 -0.99 9.68
CA GLY A 254 -21.67 -0.65 9.88
C GLY A 254 -22.33 0.06 8.69
N GLY A 255 -23.50 -0.43 8.28
CA GLY A 255 -24.25 0.07 7.13
C GLY A 255 -23.70 -0.34 5.76
N LEU A 256 -22.68 -1.20 5.70
CA LEU A 256 -22.18 -1.78 4.44
C LEU A 256 -22.86 -3.11 4.15
N TRP A 257 -22.94 -3.43 2.87
CA TRP A 257 -23.31 -4.76 2.41
C TRP A 257 -22.11 -5.71 2.54
N SER A 258 -22.36 -6.89 3.07
CA SER A 258 -21.41 -8.00 3.10
C SER A 258 -22.12 -9.31 2.79
N LEU A 259 -21.35 -10.35 2.49
CA LEU A 259 -21.85 -11.72 2.62
C LEU A 259 -22.25 -11.96 4.10
N PRO A 260 -23.20 -12.84 4.40
CA PRO A 260 -23.51 -13.21 5.78
C PRO A 260 -22.28 -13.77 6.50
N ILE A 261 -21.96 -13.21 7.67
CA ILE A 261 -20.79 -13.63 8.47
C ILE A 261 -21.22 -13.97 9.90
N PHE A 262 -20.83 -15.16 10.36
CA PHE A 262 -21.17 -15.69 11.67
C PHE A 262 -19.92 -15.89 12.51
N GLU A 263 -19.84 -15.24 13.67
CA GLU A 263 -18.81 -15.54 14.68
C GLU A 263 -19.23 -16.70 15.60
N ASN A 264 -20.51 -17.12 15.53
CA ASN A 264 -21.10 -18.19 16.32
C ASN A 264 -21.57 -19.33 15.41
N GLU A 265 -20.97 -20.51 15.61
CA GLU A 265 -21.28 -21.71 14.82
C GLU A 265 -22.74 -22.16 14.94
N LEU A 266 -23.36 -21.99 16.12
CA LEU A 266 -24.77 -22.36 16.33
C LEU A 266 -25.70 -21.50 15.45
N ALA A 267 -25.43 -20.20 15.35
CA ALA A 267 -26.22 -19.28 14.52
C ALA A 267 -26.09 -19.63 13.03
N PHE A 268 -24.89 -19.99 12.59
CA PHE A 268 -24.63 -20.48 11.24
C PHE A 268 -25.42 -21.76 10.94
N GLN A 269 -25.35 -22.76 11.84
CA GLN A 269 -26.04 -24.04 11.68
C GLN A 269 -27.57 -23.86 11.64
N GLN A 270 -28.12 -23.02 12.52
CA GLN A 270 -29.55 -22.70 12.56
C GLN A 270 -30.03 -22.08 11.25
N LEU A 271 -29.28 -21.13 10.68
CA LEU A 271 -29.65 -20.52 9.41
C LEU A 271 -29.58 -21.54 8.28
N CYS A 272 -28.51 -22.33 8.20
CA CYS A 272 -28.38 -23.39 7.19
C CYS A 272 -29.54 -24.39 7.25
N GLN A 273 -29.97 -24.79 8.45
CA GLN A 273 -31.12 -25.67 8.64
C GLN A 273 -32.43 -25.01 8.19
N SER A 274 -32.65 -23.74 8.56
CA SER A 274 -33.87 -23.01 8.20
C SER A 274 -34.03 -22.83 6.68
N LEU A 275 -32.92 -22.62 5.98
CA LEU A 275 -32.85 -22.44 4.53
C LEU A 275 -32.68 -23.78 3.79
N LYS A 276 -32.67 -24.92 4.51
CA LYS A 276 -32.49 -26.28 3.97
C LYS A 276 -31.26 -26.40 3.07
N LEU A 277 -30.17 -25.73 3.44
CA LEU A 277 -28.95 -25.71 2.65
C LEU A 277 -28.15 -27.00 2.88
N THR A 278 -27.84 -27.73 1.81
CA THR A 278 -26.95 -28.90 1.85
C THR A 278 -25.51 -28.45 1.64
N SER A 279 -24.82 -28.11 2.73
CA SER A 279 -23.43 -27.63 2.68
C SER A 279 -22.51 -28.70 2.10
N THR A 280 -21.93 -28.42 0.94
CA THR A 280 -20.87 -29.24 0.37
C THR A 280 -19.84 -28.27 -0.19
N VAL A 281 -18.62 -28.26 0.38
CA VAL A 281 -17.33 -27.77 -0.16
C VAL A 281 -16.38 -27.45 1.01
N GLU A 282 -15.07 -27.57 0.76
CA GLU A 282 -13.97 -27.27 1.68
C GLU A 282 -13.87 -25.77 2.01
N PRO A 283 -13.58 -25.39 3.27
CA PRO A 283 -13.51 -23.99 3.66
C PRO A 283 -12.30 -23.29 3.03
N VAL A 284 -12.54 -22.21 2.27
CA VAL A 284 -11.47 -21.27 1.93
C VAL A 284 -11.28 -20.32 3.12
N GLN A 285 -10.07 -20.26 3.67
CA GLN A 285 -9.76 -19.33 4.75
C GLN A 285 -9.17 -18.03 4.21
N ILE A 286 -9.79 -16.91 4.55
CA ILE A 286 -9.35 -15.56 4.20
C ILE A 286 -8.87 -14.86 5.48
N SER A 287 -7.66 -14.30 5.46
CA SER A 287 -7.16 -13.47 6.55
C SER A 287 -7.34 -11.99 6.22
N HIS A 288 -8.10 -11.28 7.04
CA HIS A 288 -8.35 -9.84 6.89
C HIS A 288 -7.89 -9.09 8.15
N SER A 289 -6.90 -8.22 8.00
CA SER A 289 -6.29 -7.50 9.13
C SER A 289 -6.92 -6.13 9.34
N PHE A 290 -7.40 -5.88 10.56
CA PHE A 290 -7.75 -4.56 11.06
C PHE A 290 -6.66 -4.04 12.01
N THR A 291 -6.73 -2.77 12.38
CA THR A 291 -5.80 -2.17 13.36
C THR A 291 -5.92 -2.77 14.76
N HIS A 292 -7.04 -3.39 15.11
CA HIS A 292 -7.37 -3.85 16.46
C HIS A 292 -7.64 -5.35 16.57
N PHE A 293 -7.76 -6.09 15.47
CA PHE A 293 -7.78 -7.56 15.41
C PHE A 293 -7.49 -8.05 13.99
N THR A 294 -7.15 -9.32 13.82
CA THR A 294 -7.14 -10.01 12.52
C THR A 294 -8.31 -10.97 12.46
N TRP A 295 -9.08 -10.94 11.38
CA TRP A 295 -10.21 -11.84 11.15
C TRP A 295 -9.80 -12.97 10.22
N LEU A 296 -9.89 -14.20 10.71
CA LEU A 296 -9.81 -15.41 9.89
C LEU A 296 -11.22 -15.84 9.52
N LEU A 297 -11.55 -15.71 8.24
CA LEU A 297 -12.88 -15.96 7.69
C LEU A 297 -12.87 -17.28 6.93
N ASN A 298 -13.63 -18.27 7.38
CA ASN A 298 -13.81 -19.54 6.70
C ASN A 298 -15.06 -19.45 5.81
N ALA A 299 -14.89 -19.47 4.50
CA ALA A 299 -15.97 -19.35 3.53
C ALA A 299 -16.58 -20.72 3.20
N HIS A 300 -17.90 -20.85 3.34
CA HIS A 300 -18.67 -22.04 2.97
C HIS A 300 -19.59 -21.71 1.81
N ILE A 301 -19.44 -22.43 0.70
CA ILE A 301 -20.26 -22.27 -0.51
C ILE A 301 -21.38 -23.30 -0.47
N ASN A 302 -22.61 -22.84 -0.69
CA ASN A 302 -23.78 -23.70 -0.74
C ASN A 302 -24.38 -23.66 -2.14
N ASN A 303 -23.99 -24.63 -2.98
CA ASN A 303 -24.52 -24.81 -4.32
C ASN A 303 -25.09 -26.22 -4.48
N GLY A 304 -26.24 -26.34 -5.16
CA GLY A 304 -26.71 -27.61 -5.74
C GLY A 304 -25.84 -28.12 -6.89
N ARG A 305 -24.63 -27.56 -7.07
CA ARG A 305 -23.60 -27.98 -8.03
C ARG A 305 -22.23 -27.71 -7.40
N SER A 306 -21.41 -28.75 -7.33
CA SER A 306 -20.00 -28.67 -6.94
C SER A 306 -19.29 -27.55 -7.71
N PHE A 307 -18.86 -26.52 -6.99
CA PHE A 307 -17.75 -25.71 -7.44
C PHE A 307 -16.48 -26.44 -7.03
N MET A 308 -15.77 -27.02 -8.00
CA MET A 308 -14.33 -27.19 -7.84
C MET A 308 -13.77 -25.77 -7.70
N THR A 309 -13.42 -25.38 -6.48
CA THR A 309 -12.75 -24.10 -6.24
C THR A 309 -11.40 -24.19 -6.92
N ASN A 310 -11.20 -23.36 -7.94
CA ASN A 310 -9.92 -23.25 -8.62
C ASN A 310 -8.92 -22.53 -7.70
N LYS A 311 -8.41 -23.22 -6.67
CA LYS A 311 -7.47 -22.66 -5.70
C LYS A 311 -6.10 -22.43 -6.36
N ARG A 312 -5.59 -21.20 -6.28
CA ARG A 312 -4.22 -20.84 -6.68
C ARG A 312 -3.32 -20.77 -5.45
N CYS A 313 -2.00 -20.77 -5.66
CA CYS A 313 -1.05 -20.61 -4.58
C CYS A 313 -1.31 -19.34 -3.76
N GLY A 314 -1.14 -19.38 -2.45
CA GLY A 314 -1.44 -18.28 -1.54
C GLY A 314 -0.59 -17.01 -1.70
N TRP A 315 0.44 -17.04 -2.55
CA TRP A 315 1.19 -15.84 -2.98
C TRP A 315 0.55 -15.12 -4.16
N CYS A 316 -0.30 -15.82 -4.94
CA CYS A 316 -1.00 -15.27 -6.10
C CYS A 316 -2.22 -14.46 -5.65
N SER A 317 -2.16 -13.14 -5.77
CA SER A 317 -3.30 -12.24 -5.54
C SER A 317 -4.25 -12.21 -6.73
N ASP A 318 -5.40 -11.54 -6.57
CA ASP A 318 -6.41 -11.34 -7.62
C ASP A 318 -5.99 -10.33 -8.73
N ASP A 319 -4.70 -9.99 -8.84
CA ASP A 319 -4.22 -9.14 -9.92
C ASP A 319 -4.18 -9.98 -11.21
N PRO A 320 -4.84 -9.58 -12.31
CA PRO A 320 -4.91 -10.39 -13.53
C PRO A 320 -3.55 -10.81 -14.08
N LEU A 321 -2.51 -9.98 -13.90
CA LEU A 321 -1.15 -10.33 -14.32
C LEU A 321 -0.52 -11.43 -13.48
N TYR A 322 -0.82 -11.47 -12.18
CA TYR A 322 -0.39 -12.57 -11.31
C TYR A 322 -1.13 -13.84 -11.61
N ILE A 323 -2.45 -13.77 -11.83
CA ILE A 323 -3.25 -14.94 -12.23
C ILE A 323 -2.70 -15.54 -13.52
N GLU A 324 -2.48 -14.72 -14.55
CA GLU A 324 -1.97 -15.22 -15.84
C GLU A 324 -0.55 -15.79 -15.69
N TYR A 325 0.35 -15.08 -15.01
CA TYR A 325 1.72 -15.55 -14.77
C TYR A 325 1.75 -16.86 -13.96
N HIS A 326 0.98 -16.93 -12.88
CA HIS A 326 0.86 -18.11 -12.04
C HIS A 326 0.31 -19.30 -12.84
N ASP A 327 -0.77 -19.07 -13.59
CA ASP A 327 -1.52 -20.13 -14.26
C ASP A 327 -0.82 -20.63 -15.51
N GLN A 328 -0.04 -19.80 -16.18
CA GLN A 328 0.51 -20.09 -17.51
C GLN A 328 2.04 -20.19 -17.57
N GLU A 329 2.77 -19.61 -16.63
CA GLU A 329 4.24 -19.53 -16.70
C GLU A 329 4.93 -20.15 -15.48
N TRP A 330 4.57 -19.73 -14.28
CA TRP A 330 5.27 -20.12 -13.06
C TRP A 330 5.11 -21.63 -12.78
N GLY A 331 6.22 -22.31 -12.54
CA GLY A 331 6.28 -23.76 -12.35
C GLY A 331 6.15 -24.59 -13.64
N LYS A 332 5.87 -23.96 -14.81
CA LYS A 332 5.74 -24.67 -16.09
C LYS A 332 7.04 -24.65 -16.87
N SER A 333 7.48 -25.83 -17.32
CA SER A 333 8.76 -25.99 -18.02
C SER A 333 8.81 -25.16 -19.30
N ASN A 334 9.77 -24.24 -19.38
CA ASN A 334 10.07 -23.50 -20.61
C ASN A 334 11.55 -23.65 -20.96
N ARG A 335 11.83 -24.05 -22.21
CA ARG A 335 13.17 -24.29 -22.75
C ARG A 335 13.53 -23.34 -23.89
N ASP A 336 12.75 -22.29 -24.11
CA ASP A 336 13.08 -21.24 -25.06
C ASP A 336 14.25 -20.38 -24.53
N GLU A 337 15.32 -20.28 -25.32
CA GLU A 337 16.57 -19.61 -24.90
C GLU A 337 16.34 -18.13 -24.55
N GLN A 338 15.56 -17.43 -25.37
CA GLN A 338 15.28 -16.01 -25.18
C GLN A 338 14.46 -15.78 -23.90
N HIS A 339 13.46 -16.63 -23.65
CA HIS A 339 12.67 -16.61 -22.44
C HIS A 339 13.50 -16.91 -21.18
N LEU A 340 14.38 -17.91 -21.22
CA LEU A 340 15.29 -18.20 -20.10
C LEU A 340 16.19 -16.99 -19.78
N PHE A 341 16.73 -16.33 -20.80
CA PHE A 341 17.53 -15.12 -20.62
C PHE A 341 16.72 -13.95 -20.05
N GLU A 342 15.51 -13.72 -20.58
CA GLU A 342 14.57 -12.70 -20.08
C GLU A 342 14.29 -12.92 -18.59
N MET A 343 13.86 -14.11 -18.21
CA MET A 343 13.46 -14.41 -16.84
C MET A 343 14.63 -14.32 -15.87
N LEU A 344 15.82 -14.81 -16.25
CA LEU A 344 17.02 -14.67 -15.41
C LEU A 344 17.33 -13.20 -15.09
N CYS A 345 17.18 -12.32 -16.10
CA CYS A 345 17.42 -10.89 -15.93
C CYS A 345 16.32 -10.19 -15.14
N LEU A 346 15.05 -10.53 -15.37
CA LEU A 346 13.89 -9.96 -14.66
C LEU A 346 13.90 -10.33 -13.17
N GLU A 347 14.27 -11.55 -12.82
CA GLU A 347 14.41 -11.97 -11.42
C GLU A 347 15.49 -11.13 -10.69
N GLY A 348 16.57 -10.78 -11.40
CA GLY A 348 17.57 -9.82 -10.89
C GLY A 348 17.01 -8.42 -10.61
N GLN A 349 15.95 -8.01 -11.32
CA GLN A 349 15.28 -6.73 -11.12
C GLN A 349 14.45 -6.68 -9.83
N GLN A 350 13.97 -7.83 -9.35
CA GLN A 350 13.12 -7.93 -8.16
C GLN A 350 13.83 -7.52 -6.87
N ALA A 351 15.17 -7.50 -6.80
CA ALA A 351 15.89 -7.20 -5.56
C ALA A 351 15.39 -5.91 -4.85
N GLY A 352 14.71 -6.07 -3.70
CA GLY A 352 14.10 -4.99 -2.92
C GLY A 352 12.68 -4.57 -3.33
N LEU A 353 12.00 -5.31 -4.21
CA LEU A 353 10.69 -5.02 -4.80
C LEU A 353 9.80 -6.28 -4.80
N SER A 354 8.50 -6.11 -5.01
CA SER A 354 7.58 -7.24 -5.27
C SER A 354 7.63 -7.68 -6.72
N TRP A 355 7.40 -8.97 -6.99
CA TRP A 355 7.40 -9.52 -8.36
C TRP A 355 6.35 -8.84 -9.27
N ILE A 356 5.17 -8.51 -8.74
CA ILE A 356 4.13 -7.77 -9.49
C ILE A 356 4.64 -6.43 -10.03
N THR A 357 5.59 -5.79 -9.34
CA THR A 357 6.21 -4.54 -9.82
C THR A 357 7.04 -4.80 -11.08
N VAL A 358 7.70 -5.95 -11.17
CA VAL A 358 8.46 -6.36 -12.35
C VAL A 358 7.52 -6.77 -13.47
N LEU A 359 6.48 -7.58 -13.19
CA LEU A 359 5.49 -7.99 -14.20
C LEU A 359 4.75 -6.82 -14.85
N LYS A 360 4.31 -5.83 -14.06
CA LYS A 360 3.68 -4.60 -14.58
C LYS A 360 4.59 -3.79 -15.51
N LYS A 361 5.89 -4.04 -15.45
CA LYS A 361 6.93 -3.38 -16.26
C LYS A 361 7.50 -4.28 -17.35
N ARG A 362 7.07 -5.55 -17.41
CA ARG A 362 7.66 -6.59 -18.28
C ARG A 362 7.56 -6.22 -19.76
N GLU A 363 6.44 -5.67 -20.20
CA GLU A 363 6.28 -5.20 -21.58
C GLU A 363 7.26 -4.06 -21.93
N SER A 364 7.51 -3.12 -21.01
CA SER A 364 8.54 -2.11 -21.20
C SER A 364 9.95 -2.73 -21.24
N TYR A 365 10.23 -3.72 -20.40
CA TYR A 365 11.50 -4.46 -20.46
C TYR A 365 11.68 -5.22 -21.77
N ARG A 366 10.62 -5.85 -22.30
CA ARG A 366 10.62 -6.51 -23.60
C ARG A 366 10.91 -5.51 -24.71
N ALA A 367 10.16 -4.41 -24.77
CA ALA A 367 10.37 -3.37 -25.77
C ALA A 367 11.78 -2.77 -25.73
N GLN A 368 12.36 -2.61 -24.53
CA GLN A 368 13.67 -1.96 -24.37
C GLN A 368 14.86 -2.93 -24.42
N PHE A 369 14.67 -4.21 -24.14
CA PHE A 369 15.73 -5.22 -24.07
C PHE A 369 15.32 -6.52 -24.77
N PHE A 370 14.31 -7.22 -24.27
CA PHE A 370 14.12 -8.65 -24.58
C PHE A 370 13.45 -8.97 -25.93
N ASN A 371 12.96 -7.96 -26.66
CA ASN A 371 12.58 -8.08 -28.07
C ASN A 371 13.79 -7.99 -29.02
N HIS A 372 14.98 -7.69 -28.50
CA HIS A 372 16.23 -7.72 -29.25
C HIS A 372 16.96 -9.06 -29.03
N PRO A 373 17.71 -9.56 -30.03
CA PRO A 373 18.58 -10.71 -29.82
C PRO A 373 19.57 -10.48 -28.67
N ILE A 374 19.89 -11.51 -27.89
CA ILE A 374 20.84 -11.42 -26.75
C ILE A 374 22.16 -10.77 -27.18
N GLN A 375 22.67 -11.07 -28.39
CA GLN A 375 23.87 -10.45 -28.94
C GLN A 375 23.75 -8.92 -29.11
N THR A 376 22.56 -8.42 -29.47
CA THR A 376 22.31 -6.97 -29.59
C THR A 376 22.29 -6.32 -28.22
N ILE A 377 21.67 -6.97 -27.23
CA ILE A 377 21.64 -6.49 -25.84
C ILE A 377 23.06 -6.36 -25.28
N ALA A 378 23.94 -7.31 -25.59
CA ALA A 378 25.35 -7.30 -25.18
C ALA A 378 26.14 -6.09 -25.70
N ASN A 379 25.69 -5.48 -26.80
CA ASN A 379 26.34 -4.33 -27.44
C ASN A 379 25.81 -2.96 -26.98
N PHE A 380 24.81 -2.91 -26.08
CA PHE A 380 24.29 -1.63 -25.60
C PHE A 380 25.36 -0.79 -24.90
N THR A 381 25.48 0.47 -25.35
CA THR A 381 26.41 1.44 -24.79
C THR A 381 25.95 1.97 -23.43
N GLU A 382 26.87 2.55 -22.67
CA GLU A 382 26.50 3.22 -21.39
C GLU A 382 25.51 4.36 -21.61
N GLN A 383 25.61 5.08 -22.74
CA GLN A 383 24.69 6.16 -23.09
C GLN A 383 23.27 5.63 -23.36
N GLU A 384 23.13 4.53 -24.09
CA GLU A 384 21.82 3.90 -24.33
C GLU A 384 21.19 3.40 -23.02
N LEU A 385 21.99 2.82 -22.12
CA LEU A 385 21.52 2.39 -20.80
C LEU A 385 21.10 3.58 -19.93
N ALA A 386 21.84 4.70 -19.98
CA ALA A 386 21.48 5.93 -19.27
C ALA A 386 20.16 6.52 -19.78
N LEU A 387 19.94 6.50 -21.10
CA LEU A 387 18.68 6.89 -21.73
C LEU A 387 17.53 5.98 -21.28
N LYS A 388 17.70 4.66 -21.33
CA LYS A 388 16.70 3.69 -20.84
C LYS A 388 16.41 3.89 -19.35
N CYS A 389 17.38 4.28 -18.53
CA CYS A 389 17.19 4.56 -17.11
C CYS A 389 16.26 5.75 -16.82
N GLN A 390 15.93 6.57 -17.82
CA GLN A 390 14.96 7.66 -17.71
C GLN A 390 13.51 7.17 -17.91
N ASP A 391 13.32 6.02 -18.56
CA ASP A 391 12.00 5.44 -18.86
C ASP A 391 11.28 5.03 -17.56
N ALA A 392 10.14 5.66 -17.30
CA ALA A 392 9.30 5.35 -16.13
C ALA A 392 8.66 3.95 -16.22
N GLY A 393 8.63 3.33 -17.40
CA GLY A 393 8.25 1.94 -17.64
C GLY A 393 9.27 0.96 -17.07
N LEU A 394 10.55 1.33 -16.93
CA LEU A 394 11.59 0.48 -16.34
C LEU A 394 11.79 0.75 -14.84
N ILE A 395 12.62 -0.08 -14.20
CA ILE A 395 13.14 0.22 -12.85
C ILE A 395 14.35 1.12 -13.06
N ARG A 396 14.22 2.39 -12.66
CA ARG A 396 15.21 3.46 -12.88
C ARG A 396 16.42 3.31 -11.95
N HIS A 397 17.18 2.24 -12.13
CA HIS A 397 18.39 1.92 -11.39
C HIS A 397 19.48 1.49 -12.36
N ILE A 398 20.43 2.38 -12.63
CA ILE A 398 21.42 2.18 -13.70
C ILE A 398 22.19 0.87 -13.55
N GLY A 399 22.67 0.54 -12.34
CA GLY A 399 23.42 -0.70 -12.12
C GLY A 399 22.62 -1.99 -12.40
N LYS A 400 21.29 -1.94 -12.35
CA LYS A 400 20.43 -3.09 -12.66
C LYS A 400 20.18 -3.20 -14.17
N LEU A 401 20.12 -2.09 -14.88
CA LEU A 401 20.02 -2.08 -16.35
C LEU A 401 21.36 -2.47 -17.00
N THR A 402 22.47 -1.97 -16.45
CA THR A 402 23.83 -2.41 -16.81
C THR A 402 23.99 -3.92 -16.64
N ALA A 403 23.45 -4.49 -15.57
CA ALA A 403 23.49 -5.94 -15.36
C ALA A 403 22.78 -6.75 -16.46
N ILE A 404 21.73 -6.24 -17.09
CA ILE A 404 21.06 -6.94 -18.20
C ILE A 404 22.03 -7.08 -19.39
N ARG A 405 22.72 -5.99 -19.75
CA ARG A 405 23.76 -6.02 -20.78
C ARG A 405 24.93 -6.93 -20.39
N ASP A 406 25.43 -6.80 -19.16
CA ASP A 406 26.57 -7.60 -18.71
C ASP A 406 26.21 -9.11 -18.66
N ASN A 407 24.97 -9.45 -18.32
CA ASN A 407 24.45 -10.82 -18.40
C ASN A 407 24.35 -11.30 -19.85
N ALA A 408 23.96 -10.42 -20.80
CA ALA A 408 23.97 -10.76 -22.22
C ALA A 408 25.40 -11.06 -22.73
N ILE A 409 26.38 -10.27 -22.30
CA ILE A 409 27.81 -10.51 -22.60
C ILE A 409 28.26 -11.86 -22.03
N ALA A 410 27.94 -12.15 -20.76
CA ALA A 410 28.26 -13.42 -20.12
C ALA A 410 27.62 -14.62 -20.86
N TRP A 411 26.35 -14.48 -21.27
CA TRP A 411 25.64 -15.49 -22.05
C TRP A 411 26.32 -15.76 -23.39
N GLN A 412 26.69 -14.72 -24.15
CA GLN A 412 27.40 -14.87 -25.43
C GLN A 412 28.79 -15.47 -25.26
N ASN A 413 29.52 -15.12 -24.19
CA ASN A 413 30.82 -15.71 -23.88
C ASN A 413 30.73 -17.21 -23.59
N MET A 414 29.64 -17.67 -22.96
CA MET A 414 29.41 -19.10 -22.76
C MET A 414 29.08 -19.80 -24.08
N LYS A 415 28.24 -19.19 -24.94
CA LYS A 415 27.97 -19.73 -26.30
C LYS A 415 29.23 -19.81 -27.16
N ALA A 416 30.13 -18.83 -27.05
CA ALA A 416 31.42 -18.84 -27.74
C ALA A 416 32.36 -19.97 -27.27
N GLN A 417 32.10 -20.54 -26.09
CA GLN A 417 32.76 -21.75 -25.58
C GLN A 417 32.00 -23.04 -25.94
N GLU A 418 31.10 -22.97 -26.92
CA GLU A 418 30.27 -24.09 -27.37
C GLU A 418 29.34 -24.66 -26.28
N ILE A 419 29.02 -23.86 -25.26
CA ILE A 419 28.06 -24.24 -24.23
C ILE A 419 26.64 -23.98 -24.76
N ASP A 420 25.84 -25.04 -24.83
CA ASP A 420 24.39 -24.94 -24.99
C ASP A 420 23.78 -24.43 -23.68
N MET A 421 23.39 -23.17 -23.66
CA MET A 421 22.89 -22.49 -22.46
C MET A 421 21.60 -23.10 -21.92
N VAL A 422 20.73 -23.61 -22.79
CA VAL A 422 19.47 -24.22 -22.35
C VAL A 422 19.79 -25.53 -21.63
N ASN A 423 20.57 -26.41 -22.25
CA ASN A 423 20.96 -27.67 -21.63
C ASN A 423 21.76 -27.45 -20.35
N TRP A 424 22.75 -26.55 -20.38
CA TRP A 424 23.59 -26.24 -19.21
C TRP A 424 22.79 -25.73 -18.00
N LEU A 425 21.78 -24.88 -18.23
CA LEU A 425 20.91 -24.39 -17.15
C LEU A 425 20.04 -25.52 -16.58
N TRP A 426 19.49 -26.38 -17.45
CA TRP A 426 18.62 -27.49 -17.05
C TRP A 426 19.39 -28.69 -16.44
N ASP A 427 20.71 -28.79 -16.63
CA ASP A 427 21.54 -29.81 -15.98
C ASP A 427 21.57 -29.67 -14.44
N PHE A 428 21.27 -28.47 -13.92
CA PHE A 428 21.16 -28.26 -12.46
C PHE A 428 19.97 -28.99 -11.83
N VAL A 429 19.01 -29.43 -12.64
CA VAL A 429 17.85 -30.22 -12.22
C VAL A 429 17.78 -31.55 -12.97
N ASP A 430 18.93 -32.06 -13.43
CA ASP A 430 19.05 -33.33 -14.16
C ASP A 430 18.09 -33.42 -15.36
N GLN A 431 17.87 -32.28 -16.05
CA GLN A 431 16.94 -32.14 -17.18
C GLN A 431 15.46 -32.42 -16.84
N GLN A 432 15.10 -32.55 -15.56
CA GLN A 432 13.75 -32.87 -15.10
C GLN A 432 13.19 -31.77 -14.19
N VAL A 433 11.87 -31.57 -14.25
CA VAL A 433 11.19 -30.64 -13.35
C VAL A 433 11.21 -31.21 -11.94
N GLN A 434 11.67 -30.42 -10.97
CA GLN A 434 11.60 -30.78 -9.56
C GLN A 434 10.20 -30.46 -9.03
N LEU A 435 9.42 -31.50 -8.71
CA LEU A 435 8.11 -31.37 -8.09
C LEU A 435 8.27 -31.45 -6.57
N ASN A 436 8.17 -30.32 -5.87
CA ASN A 436 8.31 -30.29 -4.42
C ASN A 436 6.97 -30.47 -3.71
N ASP A 437 7.01 -31.02 -2.50
CA ASP A 437 5.87 -31.06 -1.58
C ASP A 437 5.72 -29.70 -0.91
N VAL A 438 4.69 -28.92 -1.30
CA VAL A 438 4.49 -27.55 -0.84
C VAL A 438 3.08 -27.42 -0.24
N PRO A 439 2.89 -27.80 1.03
CA PRO A 439 1.59 -27.66 1.69
C PRO A 439 1.22 -26.20 1.99
N ASP A 440 2.21 -25.32 2.19
CA ASP A 440 2.06 -23.88 2.38
C ASP A 440 3.28 -23.17 1.77
N TYR A 441 3.07 -22.26 0.83
CA TYR A 441 4.14 -21.51 0.16
C TYR A 441 5.01 -20.70 1.14
N LYS A 442 4.50 -20.33 2.32
CA LYS A 442 5.27 -19.61 3.35
C LYS A 442 6.35 -20.47 3.98
N LEU A 443 6.23 -21.79 3.88
CA LEU A 443 7.23 -22.74 4.35
C LEU A 443 8.26 -23.09 3.28
N ALA A 444 8.02 -22.70 2.02
CA ALA A 444 8.96 -22.93 0.93
C ALA A 444 10.27 -22.17 1.20
N PRO A 445 11.43 -22.80 0.94
CA PRO A 445 12.71 -22.18 1.20
C PRO A 445 12.96 -20.99 0.26
N ALA A 446 13.56 -19.91 0.77
CA ALA A 446 13.95 -18.77 -0.08
C ALA A 446 15.17 -19.06 -0.98
N GLN A 447 15.84 -20.20 -0.78
CA GLN A 447 16.97 -20.69 -1.57
C GLN A 447 17.18 -22.19 -1.27
N THR A 448 17.60 -22.95 -2.27
CA THR A 448 17.98 -24.38 -2.15
C THR A 448 19.46 -24.58 -2.39
N GLU A 449 20.00 -25.75 -2.05
CA GLU A 449 21.39 -26.12 -2.39
C GLU A 449 21.63 -26.01 -3.91
N THR A 450 20.67 -26.44 -4.72
CA THR A 450 20.72 -26.31 -6.18
C THR A 450 20.78 -24.85 -6.63
N SER A 451 19.94 -23.98 -6.06
CA SER A 451 20.00 -22.55 -6.39
C SER A 451 21.32 -21.88 -5.98
N GLN A 452 21.97 -22.36 -4.90
CA GLN A 452 23.29 -21.88 -4.48
C GLN A 452 24.37 -22.31 -5.48
N LYS A 453 24.32 -23.57 -5.95
CA LYS A 453 25.20 -24.10 -7.01
C LYS A 453 25.03 -23.31 -8.31
N LEU A 454 23.78 -23.08 -8.74
CA LEU A 454 23.46 -22.28 -9.93
C LEU A 454 23.99 -20.84 -9.80
N SER A 455 23.71 -20.17 -8.68
CA SER A 455 24.24 -18.82 -8.40
C SER A 455 25.77 -18.78 -8.47
N LYS A 456 26.46 -19.75 -7.87
CA LYS A 456 27.93 -19.82 -7.88
C LYS A 456 28.45 -20.02 -9.31
N ALA A 457 27.81 -20.87 -10.09
CA ALA A 457 28.20 -21.15 -11.47
C ALA A 457 27.96 -19.95 -12.40
N LEU A 458 26.80 -19.29 -12.30
CA LEU A 458 26.50 -18.07 -13.05
C LEU A 458 27.49 -16.94 -12.69
N LYS A 459 27.75 -16.69 -11.39
CA LYS A 459 28.73 -15.69 -10.96
C LYS A 459 30.14 -15.97 -11.48
N LYS A 460 30.56 -17.25 -11.49
CA LYS A 460 31.86 -17.66 -12.04
C LYS A 460 31.98 -17.32 -13.53
N ASN A 461 30.87 -17.35 -14.27
CA ASN A 461 30.80 -16.98 -15.68
C ASN A 461 30.47 -15.49 -15.93
N GLY A 462 30.51 -14.65 -14.90
CA GLY A 462 30.42 -13.19 -15.05
C GLY A 462 29.02 -12.58 -14.89
N PHE A 463 27.98 -13.41 -14.67
CA PHE A 463 26.62 -12.93 -14.45
C PHE A 463 26.50 -12.08 -13.18
N LYS A 464 25.62 -11.07 -13.23
CA LYS A 464 25.35 -10.07 -12.19
C LYS A 464 23.91 -10.22 -11.69
N PHE A 465 23.67 -9.81 -10.44
CA PHE A 465 22.37 -9.90 -9.76
C PHE A 465 21.77 -11.31 -9.65
N VAL A 466 22.60 -12.35 -9.79
CA VAL A 466 22.22 -13.77 -9.71
C VAL A 466 22.54 -14.34 -8.32
N GLY A 467 21.94 -13.80 -7.26
CA GLY A 467 22.04 -14.37 -5.91
C GLY A 467 21.31 -15.72 -5.79
N PRO A 468 21.58 -16.54 -4.75
CA PRO A 468 20.89 -17.83 -4.60
C PRO A 468 19.36 -17.69 -4.57
N THR A 469 18.81 -16.70 -3.85
CA THR A 469 17.37 -16.42 -3.86
C THR A 469 16.84 -16.05 -5.24
N THR A 470 17.56 -15.21 -5.98
CA THR A 470 17.21 -14.88 -7.37
C THR A 470 17.25 -16.10 -8.27
N CYS A 471 18.24 -16.97 -8.10
CA CYS A 471 18.35 -18.20 -8.88
C CYS A 471 17.22 -19.17 -8.55
N TYR A 472 16.79 -19.26 -7.29
CA TYR A 472 15.66 -20.11 -6.93
C TYR A 472 14.34 -19.58 -7.52
N ALA A 473 14.09 -18.27 -7.43
CA ALA A 473 12.95 -17.64 -8.07
C ALA A 473 12.97 -17.85 -9.60
N PHE A 474 14.12 -17.68 -10.24
CA PHE A 474 14.31 -18.01 -11.66
C PHE A 474 13.98 -19.48 -11.98
N MET A 475 14.47 -20.44 -11.18
CA MET A 475 14.17 -21.86 -11.38
C MET A 475 12.65 -22.13 -11.32
N GLN A 476 11.92 -21.47 -10.42
CA GLN A 476 10.46 -21.58 -10.36
C GLN A 476 9.80 -20.90 -11.56
N ALA A 477 10.28 -19.71 -11.94
CA ALA A 477 9.73 -18.88 -13.00
C ALA A 477 9.79 -19.53 -14.40
N VAL A 478 10.78 -20.40 -14.64
CA VAL A 478 10.96 -21.12 -15.91
C VAL A 478 10.61 -22.61 -15.83
N GLY A 479 10.09 -23.03 -14.67
CA GLY A 479 9.64 -24.40 -14.43
C GLY A 479 10.73 -25.46 -14.35
N MET A 480 11.95 -25.10 -13.93
CA MET A 480 12.91 -26.10 -13.42
C MET A 480 12.42 -26.67 -12.08
N VAL A 481 11.71 -25.86 -11.31
CA VAL A 481 11.08 -26.23 -10.04
C VAL A 481 9.60 -25.89 -10.15
N ASN A 482 8.75 -26.84 -9.78
CA ASN A 482 7.32 -26.60 -9.60
C ASN A 482 7.04 -26.63 -8.10
N ASP A 483 6.84 -25.43 -7.56
CA ASP A 483 6.51 -25.18 -6.15
C ASP A 483 5.04 -24.76 -5.98
N HIS A 484 4.17 -25.08 -6.94
CA HIS A 484 2.74 -24.89 -6.73
C HIS A 484 2.29 -25.63 -5.48
N GLU A 485 1.47 -24.98 -4.66
CA GLU A 485 0.94 -25.59 -3.45
C GLU A 485 0.20 -26.89 -3.80
N ASN A 486 0.19 -27.85 -2.88
CA ASN A 486 -0.33 -29.20 -3.14
C ASN A 486 -1.79 -29.21 -3.62
N ASP A 487 -2.57 -28.21 -3.23
CA ASP A 487 -3.97 -28.04 -3.60
C ASP A 487 -4.20 -26.95 -4.65
N CYS A 488 -3.13 -26.54 -5.34
CA CYS A 488 -3.19 -25.55 -6.41
C CYS A 488 -3.63 -26.17 -7.75
N ILE A 489 -4.53 -25.49 -8.48
CA ILE A 489 -4.98 -25.88 -9.82
C ILE A 489 -3.91 -25.95 -10.90
N SER A 490 -2.80 -25.26 -10.67
CA SER A 490 -1.72 -25.10 -11.65
C SER A 490 -0.55 -26.04 -11.38
N ARG A 491 -0.65 -26.88 -10.34
CA ARG A 491 0.38 -27.84 -9.96
C ARG A 491 0.66 -28.89 -11.02
#